data_AF-A0A644X613-F1
#
_entry.id   AF-A0A644X613-F1
#
_cell.length_a   1.000
_cell.length_b   1.000
_cell.length_c   1.000
_cell.angle_alpha   90.00
_cell.angle_beta   90.00
_cell.angle_gamma   90.00
#
_symmetry.space_group_name_H-M   'P 1'
#
loop_
_entity.id
_entity.type
_entity.pdbx_description
1 polymer ?
#
loop_
_entity_poly.entity_id
_entity_poly.type
_entity_poly.pdbx_seq_one_letter_code
_entity_poly.pdbx_strand_id
1 'polypeptide(L)'
;MIIMLGFILFKPSLWLKGNTALLQLPVRKWNYPLFFIIGIYGGFLHVGVGYYLLASIVLGLGFDLMKGNVLKNLLVMMYVPFSLILFIIHDEVAWKYGLIHAIGNVIGAFVASKIAMKKGADVIRLVMIVVILVLIADMAGVIDLKGAIGNLLDN
;
A
#
# COMPACT_ATOMS: atom_id res chain seq x y z
N MET A 1 5.36 -8.87 -3.85
CA MET A 1 4.52 -9.32 -2.71
C MET A 1 5.15 -10.47 -1.93
N ILE A 2 5.59 -11.56 -2.57
CA ILE A 2 6.26 -12.71 -1.91
C ILE A 2 7.50 -12.28 -1.09
N ILE A 3 8.33 -11.39 -1.64
CA ILE A 3 9.51 -10.86 -0.93
C ILE A 3 9.10 -10.13 0.36
N MET A 4 8.09 -9.25 0.29
CA MET A 4 7.63 -8.52 1.48
C MET A 4 6.97 -9.46 2.50
N LEU A 5 6.21 -10.46 2.04
CA LEU A 5 5.62 -11.48 2.90
C LEU A 5 6.71 -12.23 3.68
N GLY A 6 7.78 -12.64 3.01
CA GLY A 6 8.96 -13.23 3.67
C GLY A 6 9.56 -12.29 4.72
N PHE A 7 9.82 -11.03 4.36
CA PHE A 7 10.42 -10.06 5.28
C PHE A 7 9.57 -9.78 6.53
N ILE A 8 8.24 -9.75 6.40
CA ILE A 8 7.31 -9.55 7.52
C ILE A 8 7.34 -10.75 8.48
N LEU A 9 7.39 -11.98 7.95
CA LEU A 9 7.40 -13.21 8.74
C LEU A 9 8.73 -13.41 9.50
N PHE A 10 9.86 -13.02 8.92
CA PHE A 10 11.16 -13.25 9.56
C PHE A 10 11.48 -12.30 10.72
N LYS A 11 11.00 -11.03 10.70
CA LYS A 11 11.32 -10.04 11.76
C LYS A 11 10.20 -9.01 12.03
N PRO A 12 9.05 -9.42 12.60
CA PRO A 12 7.90 -8.53 12.83
C PRO A 12 8.18 -7.39 13.82
N SER A 13 9.12 -7.58 14.75
CA SER A 13 9.47 -6.56 15.78
C SER A 13 10.06 -5.27 15.19
N LEU A 14 10.78 -5.37 14.06
CA LEU A 14 11.35 -4.21 13.36
C LEU A 14 10.28 -3.30 12.77
N TRP A 15 9.16 -3.87 12.35
CA TRP A 15 8.05 -3.14 11.74
C TRP A 15 7.18 -2.45 12.79
N LEU A 16 7.05 -3.07 13.98
CA LEU A 16 6.15 -2.59 15.04
C LEU A 16 6.74 -1.46 15.89
N LYS A 17 8.02 -1.51 16.25
CA LYS A 17 8.64 -0.50 17.13
C LYS A 17 9.48 0.55 16.39
N GLY A 18 9.78 0.32 15.11
CA GLY A 18 10.78 1.10 14.39
C GLY A 18 12.18 0.89 14.98
N ASN A 19 13.20 1.41 14.31
CA ASN A 19 14.58 1.34 14.77
C ASN A 19 15.07 2.75 15.13
N THR A 20 14.96 3.10 16.41
CA THR A 20 15.37 4.41 16.95
C THR A 20 16.85 4.70 16.74
N ALA A 21 17.72 3.68 16.66
CA ALA A 21 19.13 3.85 16.37
C ALA A 21 19.36 4.29 14.91
N LEU A 22 18.57 3.79 13.95
CA LEU A 22 18.66 4.20 12.54
C LEU A 22 18.10 5.61 12.32
N LEU A 23 17.09 6.03 13.07
CA LEU A 23 16.51 7.38 12.97
C LEU A 23 17.49 8.50 13.37
N GLN A 24 18.47 8.19 14.21
CA GLN A 24 19.50 9.14 14.65
C GLN A 24 20.71 9.20 13.71
N LEU A 25 20.83 8.25 12.78
CA LEU A 25 21.93 8.19 11.82
C LEU A 25 21.59 9.00 10.56
N PRO A 26 22.60 9.59 9.90
CA PRO A 26 22.40 10.21 8.60
C PRO A 26 21.92 9.15 7.59
N VAL A 27 21.07 9.58 6.67
CA VAL A 27 20.51 8.71 5.63
C VAL A 27 21.65 8.03 4.87
N ARG A 28 21.67 6.69 4.91
CA ARG A 28 22.71 5.90 4.25
C ARG A 28 22.71 6.21 2.76
N LYS A 29 23.89 6.45 2.17
CA LYS A 29 24.02 6.84 0.75
C LYS A 29 23.36 5.88 -0.24
N TRP A 30 23.20 4.60 0.11
CA TRP A 30 22.52 3.60 -0.71
C TRP A 30 20.99 3.80 -0.80
N ASN A 31 20.39 4.53 0.14
CA ASN A 31 18.95 4.80 0.11
C ASN A 31 18.58 5.71 -1.07
N TYR A 32 19.44 6.65 -1.48
CA TYR A 32 19.16 7.54 -2.61
C TYR A 32 18.93 6.79 -3.93
N PRO A 33 19.85 5.94 -4.44
CA PRO A 33 19.60 5.18 -5.65
C PRO A 33 18.45 4.17 -5.50
N LEU A 34 18.25 3.62 -4.30
CA LEU A 34 17.12 2.73 -4.03
C LEU A 34 15.77 3.46 -4.21
N PHE A 35 15.58 4.62 -3.57
CA PHE A 35 14.36 5.41 -3.71
C PHE A 35 14.16 5.91 -5.14
N PHE A 36 15.24 6.21 -5.86
CA PHE A 36 15.18 6.58 -7.27
C PHE A 36 14.63 5.44 -8.15
N ILE A 37 15.16 4.22 -8.01
CA ILE A 37 14.68 3.05 -8.75
C ILE A 37 13.23 2.72 -8.40
N ILE A 38 12.86 2.81 -7.11
CA ILE A 38 11.47 2.63 -6.66
C ILE A 38 10.56 3.70 -7.28
N GLY A 39 11.03 4.94 -7.41
CA GLY A 39 10.30 6.01 -8.08
C GLY A 39 10.05 5.72 -9.55
N ILE A 40 11.07 5.26 -10.30
CA ILE A 40 10.92 4.85 -11.71
C ILE A 40 9.91 3.69 -11.83
N TYR A 41 10.07 2.64 -11.02
CA TYR A 41 9.14 1.52 -10.99
C TYR A 41 7.71 1.97 -10.62
N GLY A 42 7.62 2.92 -9.68
CA GLY A 42 6.39 3.53 -9.20
C GLY A 42 5.63 4.33 -10.23
N GLY A 43 6.35 5.11 -11.03
CA GLY A 43 5.79 5.93 -12.09
C GLY A 43 5.34 5.13 -13.32
N PHE A 44 5.95 3.97 -13.58
CA PHE A 44 5.61 3.16 -14.75
C PHE A 44 4.62 2.02 -14.44
N LEU A 45 4.99 1.08 -13.56
CA LEU A 45 4.18 -0.12 -13.29
C LEU A 45 3.16 0.10 -12.18
N HIS A 46 3.49 0.91 -11.17
CA HIS A 46 2.67 1.22 -10.00
C HIS A 46 2.30 0.04 -9.07
N VAL A 47 2.20 -1.19 -9.58
CA VAL A 47 1.77 -2.40 -8.87
C VAL A 47 2.70 -2.72 -7.71
N GLY A 48 2.16 -2.70 -6.49
CA GLY A 48 2.89 -3.09 -5.29
C GLY A 48 3.99 -2.12 -4.82
N VAL A 49 4.07 -0.91 -5.40
CA VAL A 49 5.11 0.08 -5.06
C VAL A 49 5.04 0.52 -3.61
N GLY A 50 3.84 0.63 -3.07
CA GLY A 50 3.64 0.95 -1.66
C GLY A 50 4.39 0.00 -0.73
N TYR A 51 4.51 -1.28 -1.08
CA TYR A 51 5.25 -2.28 -0.31
C TYR A 51 6.76 -2.05 -0.34
N TYR A 52 7.30 -1.72 -1.51
CA TYR A 52 8.73 -1.43 -1.66
C TYR A 52 9.12 -0.12 -0.98
N LEU A 53 8.29 0.92 -1.09
CA LEU A 53 8.46 2.18 -0.36
C LEU A 53 8.42 1.94 1.14
N LEU A 54 7.40 1.24 1.63
CA LEU A 54 7.23 0.97 3.06
C LEU A 54 8.40 0.16 3.62
N ALA A 55 8.83 -0.89 2.92
CA ALA A 55 9.99 -1.68 3.30
C ALA A 55 11.28 -0.82 3.34
N SER A 56 11.48 0.05 2.36
CA SER A 56 12.66 0.93 2.29
C SER A 56 12.65 1.99 3.40
N ILE A 57 11.48 2.51 3.77
CA ILE A 57 11.34 3.49 4.84
C ILE A 57 11.53 2.83 6.22
N VAL A 58 10.93 1.65 6.44
CA VAL A 58 11.03 0.95 7.73
C VAL A 58 12.43 0.36 7.93
N LEU A 59 12.95 -0.37 6.94
CA LEU A 59 14.23 -1.08 7.05
C LEU A 59 15.43 -0.18 6.73
N GLY A 60 15.28 0.75 5.79
CA GLY A 60 16.36 1.62 5.32
C GLY A 60 16.50 2.93 6.11
N LEU A 61 15.40 3.44 6.68
CA LEU A 61 15.40 4.70 7.46
C LEU A 61 15.03 4.50 8.94
N GLY A 62 14.51 3.33 9.33
CA GLY A 62 14.22 3.00 10.73
C GLY A 62 12.88 3.51 11.26
N PHE A 63 11.98 4.02 10.40
CA PHE A 63 10.65 4.41 10.85
C PHE A 63 9.81 3.20 11.27
N ASP A 64 8.88 3.42 12.20
CA ASP A 64 7.82 2.45 12.48
C ASP A 64 6.82 2.36 11.31
N LEU A 65 6.01 1.31 11.28
CA LEU A 65 5.05 1.06 10.19
C LEU A 65 4.04 2.19 10.01
N MET A 66 3.65 2.86 11.10
CA MET A 66 2.67 3.94 11.07
C MET A 66 3.25 5.17 10.37
N LYS A 67 4.39 5.68 10.84
CA LYS A 67 5.11 6.80 10.23
C LYS A 67 5.56 6.47 8.82
N GLY A 68 6.02 5.23 8.61
CA GLY A 68 6.40 4.75 7.29
C GLY A 68 5.24 4.78 6.30
N ASN A 69 4.03 4.41 6.73
CA ASN A 69 2.85 4.43 5.88
C ASN A 69 2.42 5.86 5.53
N VAL A 70 2.56 6.80 6.46
CA VAL A 70 2.34 8.24 6.21
C VAL A 70 3.33 8.75 5.16
N LEU A 71 4.63 8.51 5.35
CA LEU A 71 5.66 8.97 4.41
C LEU A 71 5.50 8.31 3.02
N LYS A 72 5.20 7.01 2.99
CA LYS A 72 4.87 6.28 1.75
C LYS A 72 3.70 6.94 1.00
N ASN A 73 2.61 7.28 1.69
CA ASN A 73 1.46 7.95 1.05
C ASN A 73 1.84 9.33 0.51
N LEU A 74 2.64 10.10 1.25
CA LEU A 74 3.12 11.41 0.81
C LEU A 74 4.00 11.30 -0.45
N LEU A 75 4.94 10.36 -0.47
CA LEU A 75 5.79 10.10 -1.64
C LEU A 75 4.95 9.72 -2.87
N VAL A 76 4.00 8.80 -2.69
CA VAL A 76 3.06 8.39 -3.76
C VAL A 76 2.26 9.59 -4.27
N MET A 77 1.72 10.41 -3.38
CA MET A 77 0.97 11.60 -3.74
C MET A 77 1.79 12.61 -4.54
N MET A 78 3.11 12.69 -4.30
CA MET A 78 3.98 13.59 -5.05
C MET A 78 4.26 13.10 -6.47
N TYR A 79 4.58 11.81 -6.68
CA TYR A 79 4.99 11.34 -8.02
C TYR A 79 3.81 10.91 -8.91
N VAL A 80 2.70 10.45 -8.34
CA VAL A 80 1.55 9.94 -9.12
C VAL A 80 0.97 10.96 -10.09
N PRO A 81 0.81 12.25 -9.75
CA PRO A 81 0.33 13.25 -10.71
C PRO A 81 1.20 13.35 -11.97
N PHE A 82 2.53 13.24 -11.84
CA PHE A 82 3.44 13.27 -12.98
C PHE A 82 3.27 12.03 -13.87
N SER A 83 3.14 10.85 -13.26
CA SER A 83 2.84 9.61 -13.98
C SER A 83 1.50 9.71 -14.71
N LEU A 84 0.45 10.19 -14.02
CA LEU A 84 -0.88 10.37 -14.61
C LEU A 84 -0.85 11.33 -15.80
N ILE A 85 -0.16 12.48 -15.69
CA ILE A 85 -0.01 13.43 -16.82
C ILE A 85 0.62 12.75 -18.03
N LEU A 86 1.67 11.93 -17.83
CA LEU A 86 2.31 11.19 -18.93
C LEU A 86 1.35 10.20 -19.59
N PHE A 87 0.56 9.46 -18.80
CA PHE A 87 -0.45 8.55 -19.36
C PHE A 87 -1.57 9.30 -20.09
N ILE A 88 -1.98 10.48 -19.61
CA ILE A 88 -2.97 11.34 -20.30
C ILE A 88 -2.42 11.77 -21.66
N ILE A 89 -1.16 12.20 -21.73
CA ILE A 89 -0.53 12.65 -22.99
C ILE A 89 -0.47 11.54 -24.04
N HIS A 90 -0.40 10.27 -23.62
CA HIS A 90 -0.35 9.11 -24.52
C HIS A 90 -1.72 8.45 -24.74
N ASP A 91 -2.82 9.06 -24.27
CA ASP A 91 -4.19 8.52 -24.38
C ASP A 91 -4.40 7.11 -23.77
N GLU A 92 -3.54 6.71 -22.84
CA GLU A 92 -3.56 5.39 -22.17
C GLU A 92 -4.41 5.39 -20.87
N VAL A 93 -5.29 6.38 -20.70
CA VAL A 93 -6.10 6.55 -19.48
C VAL A 93 -7.54 6.13 -19.72
N ALA A 94 -7.92 5.00 -19.11
CA ALA A 94 -9.31 4.57 -19.07
C ALA A 94 -10.11 5.35 -17.99
N TRP A 95 -10.52 6.58 -18.31
CA TRP A 95 -11.15 7.53 -17.38
C TRP A 95 -12.31 6.96 -16.57
N LYS A 96 -13.19 6.17 -17.19
CA LYS A 96 -14.34 5.55 -16.51
C LYS A 96 -13.89 4.67 -15.34
N TYR A 97 -12.97 3.73 -15.59
CA TYR A 97 -12.46 2.83 -14.56
C TYR A 97 -11.57 3.58 -13.56
N GLY A 98 -10.76 4.53 -14.05
CA GLY A 98 -9.90 5.36 -13.21
C GLY A 98 -10.68 6.18 -12.19
N LEU A 99 -11.78 6.83 -12.59
CA LEU A 99 -12.62 7.62 -11.69
C LEU A 99 -13.36 6.75 -10.68
N ILE A 100 -13.94 5.63 -11.11
CA ILE A 100 -14.59 4.67 -10.19
C ILE A 100 -13.58 4.18 -9.15
N HIS A 101 -12.37 3.83 -9.59
CA HIS A 101 -11.30 3.40 -8.71
C HIS A 101 -10.85 4.52 -7.74
N ALA A 102 -10.70 5.75 -8.22
CA ALA A 102 -10.32 6.90 -7.41
C ALA A 102 -11.37 7.19 -6.32
N ILE A 103 -12.65 7.23 -6.68
CA ILE A 103 -13.76 7.46 -5.73
C ILE A 103 -13.78 6.35 -4.67
N GLY A 104 -13.69 5.09 -5.08
CA GLY A 104 -13.64 3.95 -4.15
C GLY A 104 -12.47 4.04 -3.17
N ASN A 105 -11.27 4.41 -3.66
CA ASN A 105 -10.10 4.59 -2.81
C ASN A 105 -10.28 5.73 -1.79
N VAL A 106 -10.81 6.89 -2.21
CA VAL A 106 -11.05 8.03 -1.31
C VAL A 106 -12.07 7.67 -0.23
N ILE A 107 -13.20 7.08 -0.60
CA ILE A 107 -14.25 6.67 0.34
C ILE A 107 -13.70 5.63 1.32
N GLY A 108 -13.03 4.59 0.80
CA GLY A 108 -12.44 3.53 1.61
C GLY A 108 -11.40 4.07 2.59
N ALA A 109 -10.50 4.94 2.14
CA ALA A 109 -9.48 5.56 2.98
C ALA A 109 -10.10 6.45 4.07
N PHE A 110 -11.13 7.24 3.73
CA PHE A 110 -11.82 8.10 4.68
C PHE A 110 -12.53 7.30 5.78
N VAL A 111 -13.30 6.27 5.39
CA VAL A 111 -14.02 5.40 6.33
C VAL A 111 -13.03 4.63 7.21
N ALA A 112 -12.00 4.01 6.62
CA ALA A 112 -10.99 3.26 7.36
C ALA A 112 -10.25 4.14 8.38
N SER A 113 -9.86 5.35 7.98
CA SER A 113 -9.17 6.30 8.87
C SER A 113 -10.06 6.70 10.05
N LYS A 114 -11.34 6.99 9.79
CA LYS A 114 -12.31 7.35 10.85
C LYS A 114 -12.54 6.20 11.83
N ILE A 115 -12.65 4.96 11.33
CA ILE A 115 -12.77 3.77 12.18
C ILE A 115 -11.50 3.54 13.00
N ALA A 116 -10.33 3.66 12.38
CA ALA A 116 -9.03 3.50 13.03
C ALA A 116 -8.86 4.47 14.21
N MET A 117 -9.22 5.74 14.01
CA MET A 117 -9.17 6.77 15.06
C MET A 117 -10.15 6.49 16.20
N LYS A 118 -11.36 5.98 15.90
CA LYS A 118 -12.43 5.80 16.91
C LYS A 118 -12.31 4.50 17.71
N LYS A 119 -11.90 3.40 17.07
CA LYS A 119 -11.96 2.04 17.67
C LYS A 119 -10.61 1.44 18.05
N GLY A 120 -9.50 2.15 17.80
CA GLY A 120 -8.16 1.71 18.18
C GLY A 120 -7.59 0.59 17.30
N ALA A 121 -6.37 0.16 17.63
CA ALA A 121 -5.57 -0.74 16.79
C ALA A 121 -6.12 -2.17 16.66
N ASP A 122 -6.88 -2.65 17.65
CA ASP A 122 -7.40 -4.02 17.66
C ASP A 122 -8.47 -4.26 16.59
N VAL A 123 -9.31 -3.26 16.32
CA VAL A 123 -10.30 -3.35 15.23
C VAL A 123 -9.62 -3.39 13.87
N ILE A 124 -8.56 -2.60 13.69
CA ILE A 124 -7.78 -2.62 12.44
C ILE A 124 -7.15 -4.00 12.25
N ARG A 125 -6.59 -4.59 13.32
CA ARG A 125 -6.04 -5.94 13.29
C ARG A 125 -7.08 -6.97 12.90
N LEU A 126 -8.27 -6.94 13.51
CA LEU A 126 -9.35 -7.86 13.20
C LEU A 126 -9.79 -7.74 11.73
N VAL A 127 -10.00 -6.51 11.25
CA VAL A 127 -10.39 -6.26 9.84
C VAL A 127 -9.32 -6.81 8.89
N MET A 128 -8.03 -6.59 9.16
CA MET A 128 -6.96 -7.15 8.33
C MET A 128 -7.01 -8.68 8.29
N ILE A 129 -7.18 -9.34 9.44
CA ILE A 129 -7.26 -10.80 9.51
C ILE A 129 -8.43 -11.32 8.69
N VAL A 130 -9.61 -10.73 8.85
CA VAL A 130 -10.82 -11.13 8.11
C VAL A 130 -10.62 -10.96 6.60
N VAL A 131 -10.10 -9.81 6.15
CA VAL A 131 -9.84 -9.56 4.72
C VAL A 131 -8.85 -10.56 4.15
N ILE A 132 -7.76 -10.86 4.86
CA ILE A 132 -6.76 -11.84 4.41
C ILE A 132 -7.38 -13.23 4.29
N LEU A 133 -8.19 -13.66 5.27
CA LEU A 133 -8.86 -14.96 5.22
C LEU A 133 -9.81 -15.06 4.04
N VAL A 134 -10.61 -14.02 3.78
CA VAL A 134 -11.52 -13.97 2.63
C VAL A 134 -10.76 -14.05 1.31
N LEU A 135 -9.67 -13.30 1.16
CA LEU A 135 -8.85 -13.33 -0.05
C LEU A 135 -8.19 -14.70 -0.27
N ILE A 136 -7.69 -15.34 0.79
CA ILE A 136 -7.13 -16.70 0.70
C ILE A 136 -8.20 -17.70 0.28
N ALA A 137 -9.42 -17.60 0.85
CA ALA A 137 -10.52 -18.49 0.50
C ALA A 137 -10.95 -18.32 -0.97
N ASP A 138 -10.98 -17.09 -1.48
CA ASP A 138 -11.25 -16.80 -2.89
C ASP A 138 -10.15 -17.35 -3.81
N MET A 139 -8.87 -17.09 -3.48
CA MET A 139 -7.76 -17.61 -4.27
C MET A 139 -7.64 -19.14 -4.25
N ALA A 140 -8.09 -19.79 -3.16
CA ALA A 140 -8.16 -21.24 -3.04
C ALA A 140 -9.37 -21.85 -3.77
N GLY A 141 -10.26 -21.03 -4.33
CA GLY A 141 -11.47 -21.46 -5.03
C GLY A 141 -12.60 -21.91 -4.11
N VAL A 142 -12.54 -21.60 -2.81
CA VAL A 142 -13.59 -21.93 -1.84
C VAL A 142 -14.77 -20.96 -1.98
N ILE A 143 -14.49 -19.72 -2.36
CA ILE A 143 -15.47 -18.65 -2.56
C ILE A 143 -15.21 -18.05 -3.96
N ASP A 144 -16.27 -17.68 -4.68
CA ASP A 144 -16.16 -16.90 -5.91
C ASP A 144 -16.71 -15.49 -5.67
N LEU A 145 -15.82 -14.56 -5.32
CA LEU A 145 -16.19 -13.16 -5.09
C LEU A 145 -16.73 -12.50 -6.37
N LYS A 146 -16.20 -12.87 -7.54
CA LYS A 146 -16.63 -12.27 -8.81
C LYS A 146 -18.04 -12.70 -9.17
N GLY A 147 -18.33 -14.00 -9.05
CA GLY A 147 -19.67 -14.54 -9.25
C GLY A 147 -20.69 -13.97 -8.25
N ALA A 148 -20.31 -13.84 -6.98
CA ALA A 148 -21.16 -13.26 -5.95
C ALA A 148 -21.51 -11.78 -6.22
N ILE A 149 -20.52 -10.98 -6.63
CA ILE A 149 -20.72 -9.56 -6.95
C ILE A 149 -21.53 -9.42 -8.26
N GLY A 150 -21.27 -10.25 -9.26
CA GLY A 150 -22.03 -10.24 -10.53
C GLY A 150 -23.52 -10.47 -10.28
N ASN A 151 -23.87 -11.50 -9.52
CA ASN A 151 -25.27 -11.79 -9.16
C ASN A 151 -25.96 -10.69 -8.34
N LEU A 152 -25.18 -9.84 -7.64
CA LEU A 152 -25.66 -8.72 -6.85
C LEU A 152 -25.85 -7.44 -7.67
N LEU A 153 -25.17 -7.32 -8.82
CA LEU A 153 -25.28 -6.18 -9.73
C LEU A 153 -26.30 -6.42 -10.85
N ASP A 154 -26.57 -7.70 -11.16
CA ASP A 154 -27.56 -8.12 -12.16
C ASP A 154 -28.98 -8.29 -11.58
N ASN A 155 -29.16 -8.17 -10.26
CA ASN A 155 -30.46 -8.08 -9.57
C ASN A 155 -30.74 -6.66 -9.09
#